data_AF-A0A261CP00-F1
#
_entry.id   AF-A0A261CP00-F1
#
_cell.length_a   1.000
_cell.length_b   1.000
_cell.length_c   1.000
_cell.angle_alpha   90.00
_cell.angle_beta   90.00
_cell.angle_gamma   90.00
#
_symmetry.space_group_name_H-M   'P 1'
#
loop_
_entity.id
_entity.type
_entity.pdbx_description
1 polymer ?
#
loop_
_entity_poly.entity_id
_entity_poly.type
_entity_poly.pdbx_seq_one_letter_code
_entity_poly.pdbx_strand_id
1 'polypeptide(L)'
;MKLYLALFSVCFLATMVEAASEIPEKFFGKYDLDKSENFDEFLAAKGVSWFVRQMIKLAKVSKVLAKNETPGKYNMENLTSKKDTRYHGWELGKTFEAEGLDGVPHKITFSFKDGVLSEHHIRLNDPEHSAETYYYTIENDQLVMKMVNNGITCRRWFKRSTGKK
;
A
#
# COMPACT_ATOMS: atom_id res chain seq x y z
N MET A 1 63.89 -17.00 7.43
CA MET A 1 62.70 -17.86 7.28
C MET A 1 61.49 -17.03 7.69
N LYS A 2 60.65 -16.62 6.74
CA LYS A 2 59.62 -15.57 6.93
C LYS A 2 58.38 -16.13 7.63
N LEU A 3 58.00 -15.50 8.74
CA LEU A 3 56.80 -15.76 9.53
C LEU A 3 55.63 -14.98 8.90
N TYR A 4 54.56 -15.67 8.49
CA TYR A 4 53.33 -15.03 8.01
C TYR A 4 52.28 -15.05 9.12
N LEU A 5 51.91 -13.85 9.59
CA LEU A 5 50.77 -13.63 10.49
C LEU A 5 49.51 -13.46 9.62
N ALA A 6 48.54 -14.37 9.74
CA ALA A 6 47.24 -14.22 9.12
C ALA A 6 46.30 -13.46 10.07
N LEU A 7 45.95 -12.22 9.72
CA LEU A 7 44.88 -11.46 10.39
C LEU A 7 43.52 -11.92 9.86
N PHE A 8 42.75 -12.60 10.70
CA PHE A 8 41.33 -12.85 10.47
C PHE A 8 40.55 -11.57 10.79
N SER A 9 40.16 -10.83 9.76
CA SER A 9 39.21 -9.72 9.89
C SER A 9 37.80 -10.29 9.97
N VAL A 10 37.24 -10.36 11.17
CA VAL A 10 35.83 -10.71 11.38
C VAL A 10 34.99 -9.49 11.04
N CYS A 11 34.44 -9.45 9.82
CA CYS A 11 33.42 -8.48 9.44
C CYS A 11 32.13 -8.80 10.20
N PHE A 12 31.88 -8.09 11.29
CA PHE A 12 30.60 -8.10 11.99
C PHE A 12 29.57 -7.39 11.09
N LEU A 13 28.83 -8.14 10.27
CA LEU A 13 27.61 -7.63 9.65
C LEU A 13 26.55 -7.50 10.74
N ALA A 14 26.45 -6.31 11.34
CA ALA A 14 25.31 -5.93 12.15
C ALA A 14 24.08 -5.82 11.23
N THR A 15 23.28 -6.88 11.14
CA THR A 15 21.93 -6.78 10.63
C THR A 15 21.13 -5.96 11.64
N MET A 16 20.96 -4.67 11.37
CA MET A 16 20.00 -3.83 12.08
C MET A 16 18.62 -4.39 11.80
N VAL A 17 18.08 -5.19 12.71
CA VAL A 17 16.65 -5.49 12.74
C VAL A 17 15.99 -4.20 13.20
N GLU A 18 15.62 -3.37 12.23
CA GLU A 18 14.80 -2.19 12.48
C GLU A 18 13.49 -2.68 13.10
N ALA A 19 13.24 -2.29 14.34
CA ALA A 19 12.03 -2.68 15.06
C ALA A 19 10.84 -2.32 14.18
N ALA A 20 10.05 -3.33 13.79
CA ALA A 20 8.87 -3.12 12.97
C ALA A 20 7.95 -2.13 13.70
N SER A 21 7.90 -0.90 13.21
CA SER A 21 7.01 0.11 13.77
C SER A 21 5.57 -0.33 13.51
N GLU A 22 4.81 -0.60 14.57
CA GLU A 22 3.39 -0.96 14.45
C GLU A 22 2.59 0.17 13.80
N ILE A 23 1.54 -0.20 13.07
CA ILE A 23 0.61 0.77 12.49
C ILE A 23 -0.19 1.46 13.62
N PRO A 24 -0.14 2.80 13.75
CA PRO A 24 -0.85 3.51 14.80
C PRO A 24 -2.37 3.37 14.71
N GLU A 25 -3.05 3.34 15.87
CA GLU A 25 -4.51 3.15 15.98
C GLU A 25 -5.35 4.06 15.07
N LYS A 26 -4.90 5.31 14.85
CA LYS A 26 -5.58 6.30 14.01
C LYS A 26 -5.79 5.83 12.56
N PHE A 27 -5.01 4.85 12.08
CA PHE A 27 -5.17 4.28 10.75
C PHE A 27 -6.33 3.27 10.68
N PHE A 28 -6.70 2.62 11.77
CA PHE A 28 -7.75 1.60 11.74
C PHE A 28 -9.14 2.20 11.63
N GLY A 29 -10.01 1.52 10.89
CA GLY A 29 -11.38 1.94 10.63
C GLY A 29 -11.79 1.71 9.18
N LYS A 30 -13.05 2.01 8.90
CA LYS A 30 -13.59 2.10 7.55
C LYS A 30 -13.52 3.54 7.07
N TYR A 31 -13.11 3.75 5.82
CA TYR A 31 -13.03 5.05 5.19
C TYR A 31 -13.71 5.01 3.83
N ASP A 32 -14.61 5.96 3.56
CA ASP A 32 -15.33 6.08 2.31
C ASP A 32 -14.69 7.21 1.47
N LEU A 33 -14.47 6.95 0.18
CA LEU A 33 -13.90 7.94 -0.73
C LEU A 33 -14.76 9.21 -0.76
N ASP A 34 -14.12 10.35 -0.53
CA ASP A 34 -14.77 11.66 -0.48
C ASP A 34 -14.41 12.51 -1.70
N LYS A 35 -13.10 12.68 -1.95
CA LYS A 35 -12.60 13.50 -3.06
C LYS A 35 -11.28 13.00 -3.61
N SER A 36 -10.91 13.47 -4.79
CA SER A 36 -9.64 13.16 -5.44
C SER A 36 -9.10 14.37 -6.18
N GLU A 37 -7.77 14.48 -6.24
CA GLU A 37 -7.00 15.52 -6.94
C GLU A 37 -6.12 14.84 -8.01
N ASN A 38 -6.08 15.43 -9.21
CA ASN A 38 -5.30 14.96 -10.36
C ASN A 38 -5.55 13.50 -10.78
N PHE A 39 -6.72 12.95 -10.45
CA PHE A 39 -6.98 11.53 -10.66
C PHE A 39 -7.24 11.16 -12.12
N ASP A 40 -7.89 12.03 -12.90
CA ASP A 40 -8.09 11.77 -14.34
C ASP A 40 -6.76 11.82 -15.10
N GLU A 41 -5.94 12.84 -14.80
CA GLU A 41 -4.61 13.05 -15.37
C GLU A 41 -3.67 11.90 -15.02
N PHE A 42 -3.70 11.44 -13.76
CA PHE A 42 -2.94 10.28 -13.31
C PHE A 42 -3.34 9.02 -14.07
N LEU A 43 -4.65 8.74 -14.20
CA LEU A 43 -5.12 7.59 -14.97
C LEU A 43 -4.76 7.71 -16.46
N ALA A 44 -4.81 8.92 -17.03
CA ALA A 44 -4.41 9.17 -18.41
C ALA A 44 -2.92 8.90 -18.63
N ALA A 45 -2.05 9.34 -17.72
CA ALA A 45 -0.61 9.07 -17.77
C ALA A 45 -0.25 7.58 -17.63
N LYS A 46 -1.11 6.81 -16.93
CA LYS A 46 -1.04 5.34 -16.91
C LYS A 46 -1.56 4.66 -18.18
N GLY A 47 -1.99 5.42 -19.19
CA GLY A 47 -2.51 4.89 -20.45
C GLY A 47 -3.96 4.39 -20.38
N VAL A 48 -4.71 4.70 -19.32
CA VAL A 48 -6.12 4.29 -19.20
C VAL A 48 -6.97 5.09 -20.18
N SER A 49 -7.76 4.39 -21.02
CA SER A 49 -8.60 5.03 -22.03
C SER A 49 -9.68 5.93 -21.41
N TRP A 50 -10.02 7.03 -22.10
CA TRP A 50 -10.91 8.08 -21.57
C TRP A 50 -12.22 7.55 -21.00
N PHE A 51 -12.88 6.64 -21.72
CA PHE A 51 -14.15 6.04 -21.29
C PHE A 51 -14.00 5.24 -19.99
N VAL A 52 -12.94 4.44 -19.87
CA VAL A 52 -12.64 3.67 -18.65
C VAL A 52 -12.34 4.61 -17.49
N ARG A 53 -11.64 5.73 -17.72
CA ARG A 53 -11.39 6.74 -16.68
C ARG A 53 -12.70 7.30 -16.11
N GLN A 54 -13.67 7.63 -16.97
CA GLN A 54 -14.96 8.14 -16.50
C GLN A 54 -15.68 7.13 -15.60
N MET A 55 -15.67 5.85 -15.96
CA MET A 55 -16.25 4.79 -15.15
C MET A 55 -15.54 4.62 -13.80
N ILE A 56 -14.21 4.67 -13.77
CA ILE A 56 -13.43 4.56 -12.52
C ILE A 56 -13.72 5.75 -11.58
N LYS A 57 -13.90 6.96 -12.11
CA LYS A 57 -14.22 8.15 -11.29
C LYS A 57 -15.60 8.05 -10.63
N LEU A 58 -16.56 7.39 -11.27
CA LEU A 58 -17.90 7.20 -10.73
C LEU A 58 -17.99 6.05 -9.71
N ALA A 59 -16.97 5.19 -9.64
CA ALA A 59 -16.95 4.06 -8.73
C ALA A 59 -16.83 4.52 -7.27
N LYS A 60 -17.71 3.98 -6.42
CA LYS A 60 -17.57 4.11 -4.97
C LYS A 60 -16.44 3.19 -4.51
N VAL A 61 -15.60 3.71 -3.63
CA VAL A 61 -14.49 2.96 -3.03
C VAL A 61 -14.49 3.22 -1.53
N SER A 62 -14.48 2.15 -0.74
CA SER A 62 -14.24 2.21 0.69
C SER A 62 -13.01 1.38 1.02
N LYS A 63 -12.21 1.83 1.99
CA LYS A 63 -11.07 1.10 2.54
C LYS A 63 -11.37 0.72 3.98
N VAL A 64 -11.10 -0.52 4.36
CA VAL A 64 -11.19 -0.98 5.74
C VAL A 64 -9.81 -1.44 6.17
N LEU A 65 -9.21 -0.75 7.14
CA LEU A 65 -7.94 -1.15 7.74
C LEU A 65 -8.20 -1.58 9.18
N ALA A 66 -7.73 -2.76 9.56
CA ALA A 66 -7.96 -3.32 10.89
C ALA A 66 -6.78 -4.14 11.38
N LYS A 67 -6.67 -4.29 12.70
CA LYS A 67 -5.84 -5.34 13.30
C LYS A 67 -6.42 -6.70 12.96
N ASN A 68 -5.57 -7.68 12.73
CA ASN A 68 -5.98 -9.07 12.65
C ASN A 68 -6.11 -9.66 14.06
N GLU A 69 -6.84 -10.78 14.18
CA GLU A 69 -6.92 -11.54 15.44
C GLU A 69 -5.56 -12.08 15.89
N THR A 70 -4.67 -12.36 14.93
CA THR A 70 -3.28 -12.76 15.20
C THR A 70 -2.42 -11.52 15.48
N PRO A 71 -1.74 -11.45 16.64
CA PRO A 71 -0.83 -10.34 16.97
C PRO A 71 0.24 -10.12 15.90
N GLY A 72 0.54 -8.85 15.61
CA GLY A 72 1.51 -8.46 14.58
C GLY A 72 1.01 -8.56 13.13
N LYS A 73 -0.24 -8.99 12.92
CA LYS A 73 -0.87 -9.08 11.60
C LYS A 73 -2.00 -8.06 11.43
N TYR A 74 -2.29 -7.75 10.17
CA TYR A 74 -3.28 -6.74 9.80
C TYR A 74 -4.20 -7.22 8.67
N ASN A 75 -5.33 -6.53 8.54
CA ASN A 75 -6.32 -6.72 7.48
C ASN A 75 -6.51 -5.41 6.71
N MET A 76 -6.54 -5.49 5.38
CA MET A 76 -6.91 -4.39 4.49
C MET A 76 -7.98 -4.90 3.52
N GLU A 77 -9.13 -4.21 3.44
CA GLU A 77 -10.15 -4.48 2.44
C GLU A 77 -10.37 -3.24 1.57
N ASN A 78 -10.45 -3.44 0.26
CA ASN A 78 -10.94 -2.44 -0.69
C ASN A 78 -12.33 -2.89 -1.13
N LEU A 79 -13.35 -2.15 -0.73
CA LEU A 79 -14.74 -2.41 -1.09
C LEU A 79 -15.12 -1.48 -2.24
N THR A 80 -15.59 -2.03 -3.35
CA THR A 80 -16.00 -1.20 -4.50
C THR A 80 -17.35 -1.62 -5.05
N SER A 81 -17.92 -0.80 -5.93
CA SER A 81 -19.18 -1.14 -6.60
C SER A 81 -19.08 -2.32 -7.58
N LYS A 82 -17.86 -2.78 -7.92
CA LYS A 82 -17.66 -3.85 -8.91
C LYS A 82 -16.98 -5.07 -8.34
N LYS A 83 -15.85 -4.89 -7.66
CA LYS A 83 -15.03 -5.97 -7.11
C LYS A 83 -14.36 -5.54 -5.82
N ASP A 84 -14.42 -6.40 -4.82
CA ASP A 84 -13.73 -6.20 -3.56
C ASP A 84 -12.39 -6.96 -3.57
N THR A 85 -11.40 -6.41 -2.87
CA THR A 85 -10.20 -7.16 -2.47
C THR A 85 -10.12 -7.24 -0.96
N ARG A 86 -9.70 -8.39 -0.43
CA ARG A 86 -9.56 -8.66 1.00
C ARG A 86 -8.19 -9.26 1.27
N TYR A 87 -7.30 -8.45 1.84
CA TYR A 87 -5.96 -8.84 2.23
C TYR A 87 -5.95 -9.05 3.73
N HIS A 88 -6.08 -10.29 4.18
CA HIS A 88 -6.15 -10.61 5.61
C HIS A 88 -4.88 -11.31 6.07
N GLY A 89 -4.44 -10.99 7.28
CA GLY A 89 -3.32 -11.66 7.94
C GLY A 89 -1.95 -11.32 7.34
N TRP A 90 -1.81 -10.15 6.70
CA TRP A 90 -0.51 -9.68 6.22
C TRP A 90 0.31 -9.06 7.35
N GLU A 91 1.62 -8.99 7.15
CA GLU A 91 2.59 -8.47 8.11
C GLU A 91 3.41 -7.36 7.44
N LEU A 92 3.83 -6.36 8.22
CA LEU A 92 4.72 -5.32 7.72
C LEU A 92 6.05 -5.93 7.26
N GLY A 93 6.52 -5.51 6.09
CA GLY A 93 7.77 -5.97 5.48
C GLY A 93 7.70 -7.35 4.83
N LYS A 94 6.57 -8.08 4.93
CA LYS A 94 6.41 -9.39 4.28
C LYS A 94 5.59 -9.29 3.01
N THR A 95 6.15 -9.78 1.91
CA THR A 95 5.45 -9.91 0.63
C THR A 95 4.49 -11.10 0.67
N PHE A 96 3.29 -10.91 0.12
CA PHE A 96 2.32 -11.98 -0.13
C PHE A 96 1.70 -11.82 -1.51
N GLU A 97 1.05 -12.87 -2.02
CA GLU A 97 0.36 -12.84 -3.30
C GLU A 97 -1.15 -12.74 -3.07
N ALA A 98 -1.79 -11.79 -3.75
CA ALA A 98 -3.24 -11.65 -3.76
C ALA A 98 -3.69 -10.91 -5.01
N GLU A 99 -4.98 -10.97 -5.30
CA GLU A 99 -5.55 -10.29 -6.46
C GLU A 99 -5.63 -8.77 -6.25
N GLY A 100 -5.21 -7.98 -7.24
CA GLY A 100 -5.40 -6.54 -7.30
C GLY A 100 -6.83 -6.14 -7.67
N LEU A 101 -7.16 -4.85 -7.52
CA LEU A 101 -8.47 -4.31 -7.94
C LEU A 101 -8.70 -4.37 -9.47
N ASP A 102 -7.62 -4.56 -10.24
CA ASP A 102 -7.66 -4.78 -11.69
C ASP A 102 -7.96 -6.23 -12.09
N GLY A 103 -8.09 -7.15 -11.12
CA GLY A 103 -8.39 -8.55 -11.38
C GLY A 103 -7.17 -9.44 -11.56
N VAL A 104 -5.95 -8.89 -11.47
CA VAL A 104 -4.71 -9.60 -11.76
C VAL A 104 -4.02 -10.01 -10.45
N PRO A 105 -3.39 -11.20 -10.35
CA PRO A 105 -2.55 -11.55 -9.22
C PRO A 105 -1.32 -10.63 -9.07
N HIS A 106 -1.11 -10.06 -7.88
CA HIS A 106 0.00 -9.18 -7.55
C HIS A 106 0.83 -9.78 -6.41
N LYS A 107 2.14 -9.49 -6.39
CA LYS A 107 2.94 -9.47 -5.16
C LYS A 107 2.70 -8.14 -4.44
N ILE A 108 2.29 -8.22 -3.19
CA ILE A 108 1.90 -7.07 -2.38
C ILE A 108 2.77 -7.02 -1.13
N THR A 109 3.33 -5.86 -0.81
CA THR A 109 4.12 -5.64 0.41
C THR A 109 3.68 -4.37 1.11
N PHE A 110 3.28 -4.48 2.37
CA PHE A 110 3.02 -3.31 3.21
C PHE A 110 4.26 -2.93 4.01
N SER A 111 4.48 -1.64 4.24
CA SER A 111 5.55 -1.14 5.11
C SER A 111 5.07 0.12 5.84
N PHE A 112 5.57 0.35 7.05
CA PHE A 112 5.26 1.54 7.81
C PHE A 112 6.56 2.20 8.22
N LYS A 113 6.75 3.47 7.85
CA LYS A 113 7.95 4.24 8.17
C LYS A 113 7.60 5.73 8.21
N ASP A 114 8.16 6.46 9.17
CA ASP A 114 8.02 7.92 9.30
C ASP A 114 6.56 8.40 9.28
N GLY A 115 5.66 7.61 9.88
CA GLY A 115 4.23 7.92 9.94
C GLY A 115 3.43 7.64 8.67
N VAL A 116 4.05 7.02 7.66
CA VAL A 116 3.45 6.69 6.37
C VAL A 116 3.32 5.18 6.21
N LEU A 117 2.11 4.71 5.93
CA LEU A 117 1.87 3.33 5.51
C LEU A 117 2.00 3.26 3.98
N SER A 118 2.88 2.42 3.46
CA SER A 118 2.99 2.15 2.03
C SER A 118 2.46 0.77 1.68
N GLU A 119 1.82 0.65 0.52
CA GLU A 119 1.36 -0.60 -0.09
C GLU A 119 1.97 -0.68 -1.49
N HIS A 120 2.92 -1.59 -1.67
CA HIS A 120 3.62 -1.78 -2.94
C HIS A 120 3.08 -3.00 -3.66
N HIS A 121 2.74 -2.84 -4.94
CA HIS A 121 2.25 -3.89 -5.82
C HIS A 121 3.19 -4.11 -7.00
N ILE A 122 3.36 -5.38 -7.38
CA ILE A 122 3.95 -5.81 -8.65
C ILE A 122 3.03 -6.87 -9.23
N ARG A 123 2.51 -6.67 -10.45
CA ARG A 123 1.70 -7.68 -11.14
C ARG A 123 2.55 -8.89 -11.51
N LEU A 124 2.02 -10.09 -11.29
CA LEU A 124 2.72 -11.33 -11.63
C LEU A 124 2.87 -11.54 -13.14
N ASN A 125 1.95 -10.99 -13.95
CA ASN A 125 1.98 -11.13 -15.40
C ASN A 125 2.82 -10.04 -16.11
N ASP A 126 3.30 -9.02 -15.39
CA ASP A 126 4.12 -7.94 -15.92
C ASP A 126 5.07 -7.37 -14.84
N PRO A 127 5.96 -8.19 -14.27
CA PRO A 127 6.71 -7.81 -13.07
C PRO A 127 7.72 -6.68 -13.29
N GLU A 128 8.16 -6.43 -14.52
CA GLU A 128 9.19 -5.44 -14.84
C GLU A 128 8.62 -4.01 -15.01
N HIS A 129 7.33 -3.88 -15.32
CA HIS A 129 6.74 -2.59 -15.69
C HIS A 129 5.51 -2.20 -14.85
N SER A 130 5.02 -3.10 -14.00
CA SER A 130 3.79 -2.89 -13.24
C SER A 130 3.98 -2.39 -11.80
N ALA A 131 5.22 -2.14 -11.38
CA ALA A 131 5.51 -1.69 -10.03
C ALA A 131 4.77 -0.39 -9.68
N GLU A 132 3.96 -0.43 -8.64
CA GLU A 132 3.17 0.71 -8.17
C GLU A 132 3.15 0.76 -6.65
N THR A 133 3.26 1.97 -6.08
CA THR A 133 3.20 2.16 -4.63
C THR A 133 2.13 3.17 -4.26
N TYR A 134 1.29 2.78 -3.32
CA TYR A 134 0.32 3.64 -2.67
C TYR A 134 0.86 4.06 -1.31
N TYR A 135 0.75 5.35 -0.99
CA TYR A 135 1.18 5.89 0.30
C TYR A 135 -0.02 6.43 1.05
N TYR A 136 -0.14 6.09 2.33
CA TYR A 136 -1.26 6.44 3.18
C TYR A 136 -0.81 7.25 4.39
N THR A 137 -1.48 8.37 4.62
CA THR A 137 -1.35 9.20 5.83
C THR A 137 -2.72 9.44 6.46
N ILE A 138 -2.73 9.85 7.73
CA ILE A 138 -3.93 10.37 8.39
C ILE A 138 -3.80 11.89 8.54
N GLU A 139 -4.69 12.63 7.90
CA GLU A 139 -4.76 14.09 7.92
C GLU A 139 -6.19 14.51 8.31
N ASN A 140 -6.36 15.25 9.41
CA ASN A 140 -7.67 15.69 9.89
C ASN A 140 -8.72 14.56 9.99
N ASP A 141 -8.31 13.41 10.53
CA ASP A 141 -9.11 12.17 10.63
C ASP A 141 -9.58 11.57 9.28
N GLN A 142 -8.98 11.99 8.17
CA GLN A 142 -9.15 11.40 6.86
C GLN A 142 -7.96 10.51 6.51
N LEU A 143 -8.23 9.37 5.86
CA LEU A 143 -7.19 8.58 5.21
C LEU A 143 -6.87 9.22 3.87
N VAL A 144 -5.63 9.66 3.69
CA VAL A 144 -5.16 10.28 2.45
C VAL A 144 -4.25 9.30 1.72
N MET A 145 -4.66 8.89 0.53
CA MET A 145 -3.87 8.05 -0.37
C MET A 145 -3.15 8.93 -1.39
N LYS A 146 -1.84 8.82 -1.48
CA LYS A 146 -0.99 9.45 -2.49
C LYS A 146 -0.46 8.40 -3.45
N MET A 147 -0.53 8.70 -4.75
CA MET A 147 0.04 7.91 -5.85
C MET A 147 0.89 8.83 -6.72
N VAL A 148 1.98 8.29 -7.29
CA VAL A 148 2.84 9.04 -8.22
C VAL A 148 3.12 8.19 -9.44
N ASN A 149 2.91 8.75 -10.63
CA ASN A 149 3.26 8.12 -11.90
C ASN A 149 3.72 9.20 -12.88
N ASN A 150 4.90 9.02 -13.50
CA ASN A 150 5.46 9.94 -14.49
C ASN A 150 5.46 11.43 -14.04
N GLY A 151 5.80 11.68 -12.77
CA GLY A 151 5.81 13.03 -12.18
C GLY A 151 4.43 13.56 -11.77
N ILE A 152 3.33 12.91 -12.16
CA ILE A 152 1.98 13.29 -11.75
C ILE A 152 1.71 12.72 -10.37
N THR A 153 1.42 13.60 -9.41
CA THR A 153 0.96 13.22 -8.08
C THR A 153 -0.56 13.27 -8.02
N CYS A 154 -1.18 12.13 -7.73
CA CYS A 154 -2.60 12.04 -7.41
C CYS A 154 -2.77 11.86 -5.90
N ARG A 155 -3.78 12.54 -5.34
CA ARG A 155 -4.22 12.35 -3.96
C ARG A 155 -5.70 11.99 -3.91
N ARG A 156 -6.07 11.08 -3.02
CA ARG A 156 -7.45 10.68 -2.75
C ARG A 156 -7.70 10.75 -1.24
N TRP A 157 -8.74 11.47 -0.84
CA TRP A 157 -9.13 11.61 0.55
C TRP A 157 -10.33 10.70 0.80
N PHE A 158 -10.25 9.91 1.86
CA PHE A 158 -11.32 9.05 2.34
C PHE A 158 -11.73 9.52 3.73
N LYS A 159 -13.02 9.82 3.90
CA LYS A 159 -13.59 10.19 5.20
C LYS A 159 -13.81 8.94 6.03
N ARG A 160 -13.48 8.99 7.32
CA ARG A 160 -13.85 7.93 8.25
C ARG A 160 -15.36 7.71 8.20
N SER A 161 -15.76 6.48 7.96
CA SER A 161 -17.17 6.08 7.92
C SER A 161 -17.69 6.03 9.35
N THR A 162 -18.72 6.81 9.64
CA THR A 162 -19.40 6.83 10.94
C THR A 162 -20.58 5.85 10.99
N GLY A 163 -20.63 4.89 10.06
CA GLY A 163 -21.69 3.88 10.02
C GLY A 163 -21.75 3.11 11.33
N LYS A 164 -22.88 3.22 12.05
CA LYS A 164 -23.16 2.41 13.23
C LYS A 164 -22.96 0.93 12.89
N LYS A 165 -22.25 0.22 13.78
CA LYS A 165 -22.19 -1.24 13.78
C LYS A 165 -23.58 -1.84 13.76
#